data_AF-A0A964YMS1-F1
#
_entry.id   AF-A0A964YMS1-F1
#
_cell.length_a   1.000
_cell.length_b   1.000
_cell.length_c   1.000
_cell.angle_alpha   90.00
_cell.angle_beta   90.00
_cell.angle_gamma   90.00
#
_symmetry.space_group_name_H-M   'P 1'
#
loop_
_entity.id
_entity.type
_entity.pdbx_description
1 polymer ?
#
loop_
_entity_poly.entity_id
_entity_poly.type
_entity_poly.pdbx_seq_one_letter_code
_entity_poly.pdbx_strand_id
1 'polypeptide(L)' 'RAGQKDKWMKAIHDDNLTWSHVSDLKYWDNAVSKQYGIRAIPQNLLLDPTGKIIAKNLRGEALAKKMEELLGGK' A
#
# COMPACT_ATOMS: atom_id res chain seq x y z
N ARG A 1 -1.84 16.24 1.93
CA ARG A 1 -1.38 17.63 1.69
C ARG A 1 -1.13 18.27 3.04
N ALA A 2 -0.23 19.26 3.12
CA ALA A 2 -0.10 20.07 4.33
C ALA A 2 -1.49 20.54 4.82
N GLY A 3 -1.74 20.41 6.12
CA GLY A 3 -3.05 20.72 6.72
C GLY A 3 -4.14 19.64 6.61
N GLN A 4 -3.89 18.49 5.98
CA GLN A 4 -4.89 17.42 5.82
C GLN A 4 -4.62 16.19 6.71
N LYS A 5 -3.76 16.34 7.73
CA LYS A 5 -3.40 15.25 8.66
C LYS A 5 -4.64 14.71 9.37
N ASP A 6 -5.49 15.59 9.87
CA ASP A 6 -6.65 15.18 10.68
C ASP A 6 -7.68 14.39 9.86
N LYS A 7 -7.89 14.77 8.59
CA LYS A 7 -8.74 14.01 7.66
C LYS A 7 -8.17 12.62 7.37
N TRP A 8 -6.85 12.52 7.24
CA TRP A 8 -6.17 11.24 7.03
C TRP A 8 -6.27 10.34 8.27
N MET A 9 -6.02 10.89 9.46
CA MET A 9 -6.18 10.16 10.73
C MET A 9 -7.63 9.72 10.94
N LYS A 10 -8.61 10.60 10.67
CA LYS A 10 -10.03 10.27 10.77
C LYS A 10 -10.40 9.11 9.86
N ALA A 11 -9.95 9.11 8.59
CA ALA A 11 -10.21 8.02 7.66
C ALA A 11 -9.64 6.67 8.16
N ILE A 12 -8.42 6.65 8.72
CA ILE A 12 -7.83 5.44 9.30
C ILE A 12 -8.71 4.88 10.42
N HIS A 13 -9.24 5.75 11.28
CA HIS A 13 -10.11 5.35 12.38
C HIS A 13 -11.50 4.90 11.90
N ASP A 14 -12.12 5.66 10.99
CA ASP A 14 -13.45 5.35 10.43
C ASP A 14 -13.45 3.99 9.71
N ASP A 15 -12.39 3.70 8.95
CA ASP A 15 -12.25 2.46 8.17
C ASP A 15 -11.66 1.29 9.00
N ASN A 16 -11.38 1.53 10.29
CA ASN A 16 -10.77 0.56 11.21
C ASN A 16 -9.51 -0.12 10.63
N LEU A 17 -8.62 0.67 10.02
CA LEU A 17 -7.41 0.15 9.40
C LEU A 17 -6.33 -0.07 10.46
N THR A 18 -6.04 -1.34 10.76
CA THR A 18 -5.19 -1.73 11.90
C THR A 18 -3.71 -1.86 11.57
N TRP A 19 -3.34 -1.79 10.28
CA TRP A 19 -1.95 -1.91 9.85
C TRP A 19 -1.20 -0.58 9.92
N SER A 20 0.11 -0.61 9.68
CA SER A 20 0.95 0.60 9.74
C SER A 20 0.62 1.58 8.61
N HIS A 21 0.37 2.83 8.99
CA HIS A 21 0.09 3.93 8.06
C HIS A 21 1.17 4.99 8.16
N VAL A 22 1.74 5.37 7.01
CA VAL A 22 2.73 6.45 6.92
C VAL A 22 2.34 7.43 5.81
N SER A 23 2.59 8.72 6.04
CA SER A 23 2.38 9.77 5.05
C SER A 23 3.29 10.95 5.34
N ASP A 24 4.01 11.42 4.32
CA ASP A 24 4.73 12.70 4.37
C ASP A 24 3.84 13.89 3.99
N LEU A 25 2.54 13.64 3.75
CA LEU A 25 1.52 14.60 3.33
C LEU A 25 1.85 15.36 2.03
N LYS A 26 2.79 14.90 1.20
CA LYS A 26 3.18 15.56 -0.06
C LYS A 26 2.34 15.18 -1.28
N TYR A 27 1.28 14.38 -1.09
CA TYR A 27 0.38 13.95 -2.18
C TYR A 27 1.19 13.25 -3.30
N TRP A 28 1.02 13.62 -4.58
CA TRP A 28 1.78 13.01 -5.68
C TRP A 28 3.27 13.35 -5.70
N ASP A 29 3.71 14.40 -4.99
CA ASP A 29 5.11 14.86 -4.99
C ASP A 29 5.99 14.14 -3.95
N ASN A 30 5.51 13.05 -3.35
CA ASN A 30 6.31 12.27 -2.41
C ASN A 30 7.40 11.45 -3.13
N ALA A 31 8.48 11.11 -2.41
CA ALA A 31 9.60 10.37 -3.01
C ALA A 31 9.21 8.94 -3.43
N VAL A 32 8.33 8.31 -2.65
CA VAL A 32 7.90 6.92 -2.84
C VAL A 32 7.07 6.76 -4.12
N SER A 33 6.16 7.69 -4.43
CA SER A 33 5.34 7.66 -5.65
C SER A 33 6.22 7.73 -6.90
N LYS A 34 7.24 8.59 -6.88
CA LYS A 34 8.23 8.71 -7.97
C LYS A 34 9.07 7.44 -8.09
N GLN A 35 9.66 6.97 -6.98
CA GLN A 35 10.56 5.81 -6.96
C GLN A 35 9.87 4.53 -7.43
N TYR A 36 8.63 4.29 -6.99
CA TYR A 36 7.90 3.08 -7.33
C TYR A 36 6.95 3.24 -8.53
N GLY A 37 6.92 4.42 -9.16
CA GLY A 37 6.07 4.69 -10.32
C GLY A 37 4.58 4.61 -10.03
N ILE A 38 4.14 5.08 -8.86
CA ILE A 38 2.73 5.12 -8.46
C ILE A 38 2.03 6.24 -9.24
N ARG A 39 1.11 5.88 -10.13
CA ARG A 39 0.41 6.82 -11.03
C ARG A 39 -1.07 6.98 -10.72
N ALA A 40 -1.64 6.06 -9.95
CA ALA A 40 -3.04 6.05 -9.58
C ALA A 40 -3.19 5.41 -8.19
N ILE A 41 -4.29 5.74 -7.53
CA ILE A 41 -4.72 5.08 -6.30
C ILE A 41 -6.12 4.49 -6.50
N PRO A 42 -6.45 3.34 -5.89
CA PRO A 42 -5.55 2.51 -5.08
C PRO A 42 -4.53 1.72 -5.93
N GLN A 43 -3.35 1.47 -5.39
CA GLN A 43 -2.29 0.65 -5.99
C GLN A 43 -1.55 -0.09 -4.87
N ASN A 44 -1.18 -1.35 -5.11
CA ASN A 44 -0.37 -2.14 -4.18
C ASN A 44 0.88 -2.70 -4.86
N LEU A 45 1.89 -2.97 -4.04
CA LEU A 45 3.13 -3.64 -4.42
C LEU A 45 3.35 -4.77 -3.42
N LEU A 46 3.72 -5.94 -3.92
CA LEU A 46 4.11 -7.06 -3.10
C LEU A 46 5.64 -7.21 -3.18
N LEU A 47 6.27 -7.22 -2.01
CA LEU A 47 7.71 -7.34 -1.84
C LEU A 47 8.04 -8.69 -1.22
N ASP A 48 9.16 -9.29 -1.60
CA ASP A 48 9.74 -10.42 -0.88
C ASP A 48 10.62 -9.93 0.31
N PRO A 49 11.12 -10.84 1.17
CA PRO A 49 11.97 -10.47 2.31
C PRO A 49 13.28 -9.76 1.95
N THR A 50 13.74 -9.88 0.69
CA THR A 50 14.93 -9.17 0.20
C THR A 50 14.61 -7.77 -0.33
N GLY A 51 13.34 -7.38 -0.32
CA GLY A 51 12.86 -6.09 -0.83
C GLY A 51 12.62 -6.07 -2.34
N LYS A 52 12.64 -7.22 -3.02
CA LYS A 52 12.35 -7.30 -4.45
C LYS A 52 10.84 -7.25 -4.68
N ILE A 53 10.40 -6.45 -5.66
CA ILE A 53 9.00 -6.43 -6.08
C ILE A 53 8.67 -7.72 -6.85
N ILE A 54 7.75 -8.51 -6.31
CA ILE A 54 7.32 -9.80 -6.88
C ILE A 54 5.91 -9.74 -7.49
N ALA A 55 5.10 -8.74 -7.15
CA ALA A 55 3.83 -8.47 -7.83
C ALA A 55 3.39 -7.00 -7.67
N LYS A 56 2.49 -6.55 -8.54
CA LYS A 56 1.89 -5.20 -8.49
C LYS A 56 0.41 -5.27 -8.82
N ASN A 57 -0.39 -4.42 -8.19
CA ASN A 57 -1.83 -4.23 -8.49
C ASN A 57 -2.68 -5.51 -8.40
N LEU A 58 -2.33 -6.46 -7.54
CA LEU A 58 -3.13 -7.66 -7.30
C LEU A 58 -4.40 -7.31 -6.51
N ARG A 59 -5.55 -7.86 -6.90
CA ARG A 59 -6.84 -7.60 -6.26
C ARG A 59 -7.71 -8.85 -6.28
N GLY A 60 -8.69 -8.90 -5.38
CA GLY A 60 -9.67 -9.97 -5.33
C GLY A 60 -9.01 -11.35 -5.28
N GLU A 61 -9.52 -12.28 -6.08
CA GLU A 61 -9.03 -13.66 -6.15
C GLU A 61 -7.55 -13.77 -6.52
N ALA A 62 -7.05 -12.91 -7.42
CA ALA A 62 -5.65 -12.92 -7.82
C ALA A 62 -4.72 -12.59 -6.65
N LEU A 63 -5.14 -11.69 -5.75
CA LEU A 63 -4.40 -11.40 -4.53
C LEU A 63 -4.45 -12.59 -3.56
N ALA A 64 -5.64 -13.14 -3.31
CA ALA A 64 -5.82 -14.27 -2.40
C ALA A 64 -4.98 -15.48 -2.82
N LYS A 65 -5.05 -15.87 -4.10
CA LYS A 65 -4.25 -16.95 -4.67
C LYS A 65 -2.75 -16.69 -4.50
N LYS A 66 -2.30 -15.45 -4.72
CA LYS A 66 -0.87 -15.14 -4.55
C LYS A 66 -0.41 -15.25 -3.10
N MET A 67 -1.27 -14.86 -2.14
CA MET A 67 -0.97 -15.04 -0.72
C MET A 67 -0.89 -16.52 -0.34
N GLU A 68 -1.81 -17.34 -0.85
CA GLU A 68 -1.81 -18.78 -0.63
C GLU A 68 -0.56 -19.45 -1.22
N GLU A 69 -0.17 -19.10 -2.45
CA GLU A 69 1.08 -19.60 -3.06
C GLU A 69 2.33 -19.29 -2.23
N LEU A 70 2.37 -18.12 -1.58
CA LEU A 70 3.55 -17.65 -0.85
C LEU A 70 3.56 -18.07 0.63
N LEU A 71 2.39 -18.23 1.25
CA LEU A 71 2.24 -18.42 2.69
C LEU A 71 1.52 -19.72 3.07
N GLY A 72 0.79 -20.33 2.15
CA GLY A 72 0.01 -21.56 2.36
C GLY A 72 0.86 -22.83 2.41
N GLY A 73 2.16 -22.75 2.10
CA GLY A 73 3.13 -23.84 2.22
C GLY A 73 3.73 -24.00 3.61
N LYS A 74 2.90 -24.05 4.66
CA LYS A 74 3.26 -24.59 5.96
C LYS A 74 2.47 -25.86 6.24
#